data_AF-A0A839P018-F1
#
_entry.id   AF-A0A839P018-F1
#
_cell.length_a   1.000
_cell.length_b   1.000
_cell.length_c   1.000
_cell.angle_alpha   90.00
_cell.angle_beta   90.00
_cell.angle_gamma   90.00
#
_symmetry.space_group_name_H-M   'P 1'
#
loop_
_entity.id
_entity.type
_entity.pdbx_description
1 polymer ?
#
loop_
_entity_poly.entity_id
_entity_poly.type
_entity_poly.pdbx_seq_one_letter_code
_entity_poly.pdbx_strand_id
1 'polypeptide(L)' 'MTKLFIARVRGTGGERPLVTVRAAAEGEARLFVEAAYPEDEIVEITEPGEWVSDSDTGTRNGDVREHPGTTWQAPTSRA' A
#
# COMPACT_ATOMS: atom_id res chain seq x y z
N MET A 1 8.24 -15.92 -0.33
CA MET A 1 7.61 -15.41 0.91
C MET A 1 7.16 -13.98 0.62
N THR A 2 5.95 -13.60 1.00
CA THR A 2 5.38 -12.29 0.66
C THR A 2 5.67 -11.28 1.79
N LYS A 3 6.04 -10.06 1.45
CA LYS A 3 6.18 -8.93 2.38
C LYS A 3 4.93 -8.05 2.36
N LEU A 4 4.78 -7.20 3.36
CA LEU A 4 3.78 -6.13 3.36
C LEU A 4 4.40 -4.86 2.79
N PHE A 5 3.69 -4.19 1.91
CA PHE A 5 3.98 -2.83 1.46
C PHE A 5 2.79 -1.93 1.75
N ILE A 6 3.06 -0.65 1.92
CA ILE A 6 2.07 0.42 1.97
C ILE A 6 2.15 1.27 0.71
N ALA A 7 1.00 1.70 0.22
CA ALA A 7 0.88 2.50 -0.97
C ALA A 7 0.10 3.79 -0.69
N ARG A 8 0.62 4.90 -1.22
CA ARG A 8 -0.08 6.18 -1.32
C ARG A 8 -0.71 6.27 -2.70
N VAL A 9 -2.04 6.27 -2.73
CA VAL A 9 -2.82 6.30 -3.97
C VAL A 9 -3.64 7.60 -4.01
N ARG A 10 -3.70 8.24 -5.17
CA ARG A 10 -4.49 9.45 -5.41
C ARG A 10 -5.44 9.22 -6.57
N GLY A 11 -6.73 9.27 -6.29
CA GLY A 11 -7.77 9.20 -7.31
C GLY A 11 -8.31 10.59 -7.68
N THR A 12 -9.32 10.60 -8.54
CA THR A 12 -10.01 11.83 -9.00
C THR A 12 -10.69 12.61 -7.87
N GLY A 13 -11.07 11.92 -6.79
CA GLY A 13 -11.67 12.51 -5.58
C GLY A 13 -10.66 12.99 -4.54
N GLY A 14 -9.35 12.88 -4.79
CA GLY A 14 -8.29 13.22 -3.85
C GLY A 14 -7.50 12.00 -3.36
N GLU A 15 -6.84 12.14 -2.20
CA GLU A 15 -6.08 11.03 -1.62
C GLU A 15 -6.99 9.89 -1.18
N ARG A 16 -6.64 8.67 -1.58
CA ARG A 16 -7.26 7.45 -1.07
C ARG A 16 -6.82 7.22 0.38
N PRO A 17 -7.59 6.43 1.14
CA PRO A 17 -7.10 5.86 2.40
C PRO A 17 -5.79 5.09 2.18
N LEU A 18 -5.07 4.82 3.26
CA LEU A 18 -3.87 4.00 3.22
C LEU A 18 -4.19 2.64 2.56
N VAL A 19 -3.42 2.31 1.52
CA VAL A 19 -3.50 1.02 0.84
C VAL A 19 -2.37 0.13 1.32
N THR A 20 -2.67 -1.13 1.57
CA THR A 20 -1.66 -2.17 1.83
C THR A 20 -1.69 -3.21 0.73
N VAL A 21 -0.54 -3.82 0.45
CA VAL A 21 -0.41 -4.89 -0.53
C VAL A 21 0.61 -5.93 -0.09
N ARG A 22 0.30 -7.21 -0.34
CA ARG A 22 1.24 -8.32 -0.18
C ARG A 22 1.95 -8.61 -1.51
N ALA A 23 3.28 -8.54 -1.50
CA ALA A 23 4.10 -8.80 -2.68
C ALA A 23 5.49 -9.33 -2.31
N ALA A 24 6.21 -9.91 -3.26
CA ALA A 24 7.58 -10.34 -3.09
C ALA A 24 8.57 -9.16 -3.07
N ALA A 25 8.27 -8.08 -3.80
CA ALA A 25 9.10 -6.88 -3.90
C ALA A 25 8.27 -5.64 -4.24
N GLU A 26 8.85 -4.44 -4.08
CA GLU A 26 8.19 -3.15 -4.35
C GLU A 26 7.67 -3.05 -5.80
N GLY A 27 8.46 -3.50 -6.78
CA GLY A 27 8.03 -3.50 -8.18
C GLY A 27 6.81 -4.40 -8.44
N GLU A 28 6.70 -5.54 -7.74
CA GLU A 28 5.52 -6.42 -7.83
C GLU A 28 4.32 -5.82 -7.08
N ALA A 29 4.56 -5.20 -5.92
CA ALA A 29 3.54 -4.46 -5.18
C ALA A 29 2.92 -3.36 -6.05
N ARG A 30 3.74 -2.64 -6.83
CA ARG A 30 3.27 -1.64 -7.79
C ARG A 30 2.32 -2.24 -8.82
N LEU A 31 2.70 -3.33 -9.46
CA LEU A 31 1.84 -3.99 -10.45
C LEU A 31 0.49 -4.40 -9.87
N PHE A 32 0.46 -4.92 -8.64
CA PHE A 32 -0.80 -5.30 -7.99
C PHE A 32 -1.67 -4.10 -7.64
N VAL A 33 -1.08 -3.00 -7.17
CA VAL A 33 -1.81 -1.77 -6.87
C VAL A 33 -2.30 -1.12 -8.16
N GLU A 34 -1.51 -1.09 -9.25
CA GLU A 34 -1.93 -0.57 -10.56
C GLU A 34 -3.12 -1.37 -11.11
N ALA A 35 -3.10 -2.69 -10.94
CA ALA A 35 -4.21 -3.55 -11.34
C ALA A 35 -5.48 -3.32 -10.50
N ALA A 36 -5.34 -3.02 -9.21
CA ALA A 36 -6.46 -2.76 -8.30
C ALA A 36 -7.05 -1.35 -8.47
N TYR A 37 -6.23 -0.36 -8.83
CA TYR A 37 -6.62 1.04 -9.01
C TYR A 37 -6.21 1.55 -10.40
N PRO A 38 -6.79 1.03 -11.49
CA PRO A 38 -6.33 1.30 -12.85
C PRO A 38 -6.51 2.77 -13.29
N GLU A 39 -7.35 3.54 -12.60
CA GLU A 39 -7.64 4.94 -12.90
C GLU A 39 -6.95 5.91 -11.94
N ASP A 40 -6.29 5.42 -10.89
CA ASP A 40 -5.68 6.26 -9.87
C ASP A 40 -4.16 6.36 -10.05
N GLU A 41 -3.58 7.44 -9.54
CA GLU A 41 -2.13 7.66 -9.49
C GLU A 41 -1.54 6.95 -8.27
N ILE A 42 -0.53 6.10 -8.50
CA ILE A 42 0.32 5.58 -7.44
C ILE A 42 1.45 6.57 -7.18
N VAL A 43 1.30 7.33 -6.10
CA VAL A 43 2.26 8.36 -5.69
C VAL A 43 3.50 7.71 -5.09
N GLU A 44 3.33 6.70 -4.25
CA GLU A 44 4.42 6.06 -3.52
C GLU A 44 4.07 4.63 -3.12
N ILE A 45 5.05 3.72 -3.14
CA ILE A 45 4.97 2.37 -2.57
C ILE A 45 6.26 2.11 -1.81
N THR A 46 6.13 1.60 -0.59
CA THR A 46 7.28 1.35 0.28
C THR A 46 6.96 0.30 1.34
N GLU A 47 7.98 -0.22 2.02
CA GLU A 47 7.78 -1.08 3.18
C GLU A 47 7.18 -0.25 4.35
N PRO A 48 6.29 -0.83 5.18
CA PRO A 48 5.59 -0.09 6.23
C PRO A 48 6.49 0.54 7.30
N GLY A 49 7.74 0.09 7.44
CA GLY A 49 8.65 0.57 8.48
C GLY A 49 8.07 0.30 9.88
N GLU A 50 7.87 1.38 10.66
CA GLU A 50 7.24 1.33 11.99
C GLU A 50 5.70 1.35 11.94
N TRP A 51 5.10 1.45 10.75
CA TRP A 51 3.64 1.38 10.64
C TRP A 51 3.14 -0.01 11.04
N VAL A 52 2.32 -0.04 12.10
CA VAL A 52 1.66 -1.24 12.60
C VAL A 52 0.21 -1.23 12.14
N SER A 53 -0.18 -2.19 11.31
CA SER A 53 -1.60 -2.45 11.05
C SER A 53 -2.18 -3.33 12.13
N ASP A 54 -3.34 -2.96 12.64
CA ASP A 54 -4.25 -3.87 13.37
C ASP A 54 -5.14 -4.68 12.42
N SER A 55 -5.12 -4.37 11.13
CA SER A 55 -6.04 -4.87 10.11
C SER A 55 -5.34 -5.79 9.12
N ASP A 56 -5.87 -7.00 8.95
CA ASP A 56 -5.24 -8.01 8.10
C ASP A 56 -5.44 -7.71 6.61
N THR A 57 -4.36 -7.36 5.90
CA THR A 57 -4.32 -7.26 4.44
C THR A 57 -4.58 -8.62 3.78
N GLY A 58 -4.18 -9.72 4.43
CA GLY A 58 -4.10 -11.04 3.87
C GLY A 58 -2.67 -11.60 3.88
N THR A 59 -2.49 -12.76 3.26
CA THR A 59 -1.24 -13.55 3.31
C THR A 59 -0.72 -14.00 1.94
N ARG A 60 -1.46 -13.75 0.85
CA ARG A 60 -1.11 -14.16 -0.51
C ARG A 60 -0.60 -12.99 -1.32
N ASN A 61 0.25 -13.26 -2.31
CA ASN A 61 0.68 -12.25 -3.28
C ASN A 61 -0.53 -11.66 -4.00
N GLY A 62 -0.58 -10.33 -4.08
CA GLY A 62 -1.67 -9.60 -4.69
C GLY A 62 -2.87 -9.35 -3.77
N ASP A 63 -2.82 -9.78 -2.50
CA ASP A 63 -3.80 -9.32 -1.52
C ASP A 63 -3.61 -7.81 -1.31
N VAL A 64 -4.59 -7.01 -1.76
CA VAL A 64 -4.62 -5.54 -1.67
C VAL A 64 -5.79 -5.12 -0.78
N ARG A 65 -5.56 -4.16 0.12
CA ARG A 65 -6.60 -3.67 1.05
C ARG A 65 -6.47 -2.18 1.36
N GLU A 66 -7.59 -1.47 1.26
CA GLU A 66 -7.74 -0.11 1.81
C GLU A 66 -8.02 -0.15 3.31
N HIS A 67 -7.52 0.87 4.02
CA HIS A 67 -7.76 1.08 5.45
C HIS A 67 -8.50 2.41 5.66
N PRO A 68 -9.83 2.45 5.54
CA PRO A 68 -10.62 3.67 5.73
C PRO A 68 -10.37 4.31 7.09
N GLY A 69 -10.29 5.64 7.13
CA GLY A 69 -9.97 6.38 8.35
C GLY A 69 -8.48 6.41 8.72
N THR A 70 -7.64 5.65 8.02
CA THR A 70 -6.19 5.74 8.12
C THR A 70 -5.64 6.49 6.92
N THR A 71 -5.06 7.65 7.15
CA THR A 71 -4.29 8.37 6.13
C THR A 71 -2.93 7.73 5.96
N TRP A 72 -2.39 7.80 4.75
CA TRP A 72 -1.03 7.35 4.49
C TRP A 72 -0.02 8.15 5.32
N GLN A 73 0.96 7.45 5.90
CA GLN A 73 2.04 8.01 6.69
C GLN A 73 3.36 7.60 6.05
N ALA A 74 4.21 8.58 5.77
CA ALA A 74 5.55 8.30 5.27
C ALA A 74 6.32 7.48 6.31
N PRO A 75 7.01 6.40 5.92
CA PRO A 75 7.89 5.70 6.84
C PRO A 75 8.94 6.66 7.39
N THR A 76 9.12 6.67 8.71
CA THR A 76 10.23 7.36 9.35
C THR A 76 11.52 6.64 8.99
N SER A 77 12.26 7.17 8.01
CA SER A 77 13.64 6.77 7.77
C SER A 77 14.46 7.12 9.02
N ARG A 78 14.77 6.12 9.84
CA ARG A 78 15.75 6.27 10.91
C ARG A 78 17.11 6.45 10.23
N ALA A 79 17.58 7.69 10.17
CA ALA A 79 18.91 8.07 9.68
C ALA A 79 20.03 7.39 10.50
#